data_AF-A0A6B1HVK0-F1
#
_entry.id   AF-A0A6B1HVK0-F1
#
_cell.length_a   1.000
_cell.length_b   1.000
_cell.length_c   1.000
_cell.angle_alpha   90.00
_cell.angle_beta   90.00
_cell.angle_gamma   90.00
#
_symmetry.space_group_name_H-M   'P 1'
#
loop_
_entity.id
_entity.type
_entity.pdbx_description
1 polymer ?
#
loop_
_entity_poly.entity_id
_entity_poly.type
_entity_poly.pdbx_seq_one_letter_code
_entity_poly.pdbx_strand_id
1 'polypeptide(L)'
;MHRARAGDERAMHQMVEANLRFVVRIARGYHGRGLSFMELISEGNLGLLEAIQRFDETRGFKFITYAVWWIRQAILRALAEHGKIARPPLSRVNDLQKVERWTSILAQKLGRDPSPEEIADSAELSLERTHNALYMAQPDVSMDTPTFPDEREPLIATFAARTPDPADSYERAALSHTLHACLDLLDRRERLVVRAYFGLEDQDPQTLEQIGMQLGLTRERVRQLRDQALDKVRTHAGDLLLELSNSPM
;
A
#
# COMPACT_ATOMS: atom_id res chain seq x y z
N MET A 1 40.56 11.61 15.22
CA MET A 1 39.89 10.34 15.56
C MET A 1 39.53 10.23 17.03
N HIS A 2 40.49 10.15 17.98
CA HIS A 2 40.17 10.05 19.42
C HIS A 2 39.19 11.12 19.97
N ARG A 3 39.30 12.38 19.53
CA ARG A 3 38.37 13.46 19.93
C ARG A 3 36.96 13.31 19.34
N ALA A 4 36.86 12.97 18.05
CA ALA A 4 35.58 12.73 17.39
C ALA A 4 34.81 11.56 18.04
N ARG A 5 35.54 10.53 18.51
CA ARG A 5 34.97 9.38 19.23
C ARG A 5 34.50 9.72 20.65
N ALA A 6 35.08 10.75 21.27
CA ALA A 6 34.73 11.23 22.61
C ALA A 6 33.49 12.15 22.63
N GLY A 7 32.76 12.28 21.51
CA GLY A 7 31.57 13.12 21.41
C GLY A 7 31.85 14.60 21.06
N ASP A 8 33.08 14.95 20.67
CA ASP A 8 33.38 16.30 20.18
C ASP A 8 32.80 16.49 18.77
N GLU A 9 31.65 17.16 18.70
CA GLU A 9 30.91 17.43 17.46
C GLU A 9 31.77 18.15 16.42
N ARG A 10 32.67 19.05 16.82
CA ARG A 10 33.53 19.80 15.88
C ARG A 10 34.55 18.89 15.21
N ALA A 11 35.16 17.99 15.98
CA ALA A 11 36.11 17.01 15.45
C ALA A 11 35.42 15.97 14.55
N MET A 12 34.16 15.61 14.86
CA MET A 12 33.33 14.75 14.01
C MET A 12 33.04 15.43 12.66
N HIS A 13 32.58 16.68 12.69
CA HIS A 13 32.22 17.44 11.50
C HIS A 13 33.41 17.60 10.56
N GLN A 14 34.57 18.00 11.10
CA GLN A 14 35.81 18.16 10.33
C GLN A 14 36.25 16.84 9.67
N MET A 15 36.02 15.70 10.34
CA MET A 15 36.37 14.39 9.80
C MET A 15 35.40 13.89 8.73
N VAL A 16 34.11 14.22 8.86
CA VAL A 16 33.12 13.98 7.80
C VAL A 16 33.45 14.83 6.57
N GLU A 17 33.67 16.14 6.75
CA GLU A 17 34.01 17.08 5.67
C GLU A 17 35.23 16.64 4.86
N ALA A 18 36.30 16.19 5.55
CA ALA A 18 37.50 15.69 4.90
C ALA A 18 37.26 14.46 4.00
N ASN A 19 36.19 13.70 4.26
CA ASN A 19 35.88 12.45 3.57
C ASN A 19 34.64 12.53 2.65
N LEU A 20 34.01 13.70 2.49
CA LEU A 20 32.82 13.86 1.62
C LEU A 20 33.07 13.41 0.18
N ARG A 21 34.23 13.75 -0.40
CA ARG A 21 34.60 13.33 -1.77
C ARG A 21 34.66 11.80 -1.92
N PHE A 22 34.94 11.08 -0.84
CA PHE A 22 34.95 9.63 -0.85
C PHE A 22 33.53 9.06 -0.88
N VAL A 23 32.61 9.60 -0.07
CA VAL A 23 31.20 9.22 -0.08
C VAL A 23 30.57 9.45 -1.45
N VAL A 24 30.83 10.62 -2.06
CA VAL A 24 30.35 10.95 -3.42
C VAL A 24 30.78 9.90 -4.45
N ARG A 25 32.02 9.39 -4.34
CA ARG A 25 32.54 8.35 -5.25
C ARG A 25 31.80 7.03 -5.08
N ILE A 26 31.46 6.65 -3.85
CA ILE A 26 30.71 5.43 -3.55
C ILE A 26 29.26 5.57 -4.04
N ALA A 27 28.60 6.69 -3.71
CA ALA A 27 27.22 6.97 -4.07
C ALA A 27 26.98 6.96 -5.59
N ARG A 28 28.00 7.32 -6.39
CA ARG A 28 27.91 7.30 -7.86
C ARG A 28 27.56 5.92 -8.44
N GLY A 29 27.94 4.82 -7.77
CA GLY A 29 27.58 3.46 -8.20
C GLY A 29 26.11 3.08 -7.97
N TYR A 30 25.37 3.91 -7.24
CA TYR A 30 23.98 3.70 -6.86
C TYR A 30 23.03 4.71 -7.52
N HIS A 31 23.55 5.59 -8.38
CA HIS A 31 22.75 6.57 -9.10
C HIS A 31 21.73 5.91 -10.03
N GLY A 32 20.56 6.54 -10.19
CA GLY A 32 19.49 6.06 -11.08
C GLY A 32 18.66 4.90 -10.53
N ARG A 33 18.71 4.61 -9.22
CA ARG A 33 17.95 3.52 -8.57
C ARG A 33 16.76 3.99 -7.73
N GLY A 34 16.16 5.12 -8.09
CA GLY A 34 14.94 5.65 -7.45
C GLY A 34 15.17 6.84 -6.52
N LEU A 35 16.34 6.96 -5.89
CA LEU A 35 16.73 8.16 -5.13
C LEU A 35 17.57 9.12 -5.97
N SER A 36 17.41 10.41 -5.72
CA SER A 36 18.26 11.45 -6.31
C SER A 36 19.71 11.28 -5.85
N PHE A 37 20.64 11.81 -6.63
CA PHE A 37 22.06 11.71 -6.29
C PHE A 37 22.40 12.38 -4.96
N MET A 38 21.75 13.51 -4.65
CA MET A 38 21.94 14.24 -3.41
C MET A 38 21.42 13.46 -2.20
N GLU A 39 20.30 12.75 -2.33
CA GLU A 39 19.78 11.87 -1.28
C GLU A 39 20.75 10.71 -1.01
N LEU A 40 21.26 10.06 -2.07
CA LEU A 40 22.25 8.98 -1.93
C LEU A 40 23.53 9.45 -1.21
N ILE A 41 24.00 10.66 -1.52
CA ILE A 41 25.16 11.26 -0.83
C ILE A 41 24.82 11.54 0.64
N SER A 42 23.64 12.09 0.92
CA SER A 42 23.21 12.44 2.28
C SER A 42 23.13 11.19 3.17
N GLU A 43 22.52 10.12 2.67
CA GLU A 43 22.45 8.82 3.35
C GLU A 43 23.83 8.17 3.51
N GLY A 44 24.68 8.28 2.49
CA GLY A 44 26.07 7.84 2.58
C GLY A 44 26.87 8.59 3.65
N ASN A 45 26.61 9.90 3.84
CA ASN A 45 27.25 10.71 4.88
C ASN A 45 26.78 10.30 6.28
N LEU A 46 25.51 9.92 6.43
CA LEU A 46 24.99 9.36 7.68
C LEU A 46 25.69 8.04 8.01
N GLY A 47 25.86 7.15 7.02
CA GLY A 47 26.64 5.92 7.17
C GLY A 47 28.11 6.17 7.53
N LEU A 48 28.74 7.20 6.95
CA LEU A 48 30.11 7.60 7.32
C LEU A 48 30.17 8.05 8.79
N LEU A 49 29.17 8.79 9.27
CA LEU A 49 29.10 9.24 10.66
C LEU A 49 28.97 8.05 11.64
N GLU A 50 28.13 7.07 11.31
CA GLU A 50 28.04 5.81 12.07
C GLU A 50 29.39 5.07 12.09
N ALA A 51 30.10 5.05 10.97
CA ALA A 51 31.43 4.44 10.90
C ALA A 51 32.42 5.13 11.84
N ILE A 52 32.42 6.47 11.90
CA ILE A 52 33.33 7.22 12.78
C ILE A 52 33.04 6.90 14.25
N GLN A 53 31.77 6.86 14.65
CA GLN A 53 31.38 6.57 16.03
C GLN A 53 31.83 5.16 16.46
N ARG A 54 31.71 4.17 15.56
CA ARG A 54 31.96 2.76 15.88
C ARG A 54 33.39 2.29 15.60
N PHE A 55 34.16 3.03 14.80
CA PHE A 55 35.49 2.60 14.38
C PHE A 55 36.49 2.55 15.54
N ASP A 56 37.20 1.43 15.63
CA ASP A 56 38.22 1.18 16.66
C ASP A 56 39.63 1.09 16.06
N GLU A 57 40.44 2.11 16.31
CA GLU A 57 41.81 2.22 15.80
C GLU A 57 42.75 1.14 16.35
N THR A 58 42.46 0.60 17.53
CA THR A 58 43.28 -0.41 18.21
C THR A 58 43.32 -1.75 17.48
N ARG A 59 42.37 -1.98 16.56
CA ARG A 59 42.23 -3.23 15.80
C ARG A 59 43.13 -3.33 14.57
N GLY A 60 43.89 -2.27 14.23
CA GLY A 60 44.94 -2.32 13.20
C GLY A 60 44.45 -2.25 11.74
N PHE A 61 43.17 -1.97 11.49
CA PHE A 61 42.63 -1.79 10.13
C PHE A 61 42.50 -0.31 9.76
N LYS A 62 42.64 0.01 8.47
CA LYS A 62 42.46 1.38 7.97
C LYS A 62 40.98 1.79 8.08
N PHE A 63 40.72 3.00 8.57
CA PHE A 63 39.37 3.56 8.70
C PHE A 63 38.55 3.47 7.40
N ILE A 64 39.17 3.80 6.26
CA ILE A 64 38.50 3.80 4.95
C ILE A 64 37.89 2.43 4.65
N THR A 65 38.60 1.34 4.95
CA THR A 65 38.12 -0.03 4.73
C THR A 65 36.85 -0.30 5.54
N TYR A 66 36.79 0.17 6.77
CA TYR A 66 35.62 0.04 7.64
C TYR A 66 34.46 0.93 7.19
N ALA A 67 34.74 2.19 6.84
CA ALA A 67 33.74 3.16 6.44
C ALA A 67 32.99 2.75 5.16
N VAL A 68 33.66 2.08 4.22
CA VAL A 68 33.00 1.59 2.99
C VAL A 68 31.79 0.72 3.29
N TRP A 69 31.88 -0.18 4.28
CA TRP A 69 30.76 -1.05 4.63
C TRP A 69 29.56 -0.25 5.13
N TRP A 70 29.78 0.67 6.07
CA TRP A 70 28.72 1.52 6.63
C TRP A 70 28.09 2.46 5.61
N ILE A 71 28.90 3.08 4.76
CA ILE A 71 28.40 3.96 3.69
C ILE A 71 27.49 3.16 2.75
N ARG A 72 27.93 1.97 2.32
CA ARG A 72 27.12 1.12 1.42
C ARG A 72 25.86 0.63 2.11
N GLN A 73 25.94 0.25 3.38
CA GLN A 73 24.80 -0.22 4.16
C GLN A 73 23.74 0.87 4.29
N ALA A 74 24.13 2.10 4.62
CA ALA A 74 23.21 3.23 4.74
C ALA A 74 22.53 3.53 3.39
N ILE A 75 23.30 3.60 2.30
CA ILE A 75 22.75 3.83 0.95
C ILE A 75 21.78 2.72 0.53
N LEU A 76 22.15 1.45 0.73
CA LEU A 76 21.31 0.31 0.37
C LEU A 76 20.02 0.26 1.21
N ARG A 77 20.10 0.61 2.49
CA ARG A 77 18.94 0.73 3.38
C ARG A 77 18.00 1.83 2.91
N ALA A 78 18.52 3.02 2.63
CA ALA A 78 17.71 4.14 2.15
C ALA A 78 17.04 3.82 0.80
N LEU A 79 17.75 3.17 -0.11
CA LEU A 79 17.16 2.69 -1.37
C LEU A 79 16.02 1.69 -1.15
N ALA A 80 16.15 0.79 -0.17
CA ALA A 80 15.09 -0.16 0.15
C ALA A 80 13.87 0.52 0.81
N GLU A 81 14.09 1.53 1.64
CA GLU A 81 13.05 2.23 2.40
C GLU A 81 12.33 3.31 1.57
N HIS A 82 13.04 3.97 0.64
CA HIS A 82 12.56 5.18 -0.06
C HIS A 82 12.70 5.12 -1.59
N GLY A 83 13.38 4.12 -2.16
CA GLY A 83 13.69 4.09 -3.60
C GLY A 83 12.52 3.69 -4.51
N LYS A 84 11.45 3.10 -3.97
CA LYS A 84 10.24 2.74 -4.72
C LYS A 84 8.99 3.35 -4.07
N ILE A 85 7.99 3.69 -4.89
CA ILE A 85 6.71 4.21 -4.40
C ILE A 85 6.01 3.14 -3.55
N ALA A 86 5.93 1.92 -4.07
CA ALA A 86 5.50 0.75 -3.34
C ALA A 86 6.68 0.10 -2.61
N ARG A 87 6.77 0.32 -1.30
CA ARG A 87 7.90 -0.14 -0.48
C ARG A 87 7.97 -1.67 -0.39
N PRO A 88 9.06 -2.31 -0.86
CA PRO A 88 9.24 -3.75 -0.72
C PRO A 88 9.58 -4.10 0.75
N PRO A 89 9.12 -5.26 1.27
CA PRO A 89 9.55 -5.73 2.58
C PRO A 89 11.06 -5.96 2.61
N LEU A 90 11.74 -5.55 3.69
CA LEU A 90 13.20 -5.71 3.86
C LEU A 90 13.69 -7.15 3.64
N SER A 91 12.89 -8.14 4.04
CA SER A 91 13.20 -9.56 3.86
C SER A 91 13.27 -10.01 2.39
N ARG A 92 12.63 -9.28 1.47
CA ARG A 92 12.54 -9.58 0.04
C ARG A 92 13.47 -8.73 -0.82
N VAL A 93 14.12 -7.71 -0.26
CA VAL A 93 15.04 -6.81 -1.00
C VAL A 93 16.23 -7.57 -1.60
N ASN A 94 16.77 -8.57 -0.88
CA ASN A 94 17.87 -9.37 -1.40
C ASN A 94 17.44 -10.21 -2.61
N ASP A 95 16.24 -10.80 -2.56
CA ASP A 95 15.68 -11.56 -3.68
C ASP A 95 15.53 -10.65 -4.91
N LEU A 96 14.98 -9.46 -4.71
CA LEU A 96 14.85 -8.44 -5.75
C LEU A 96 16.21 -8.08 -6.38
N GLN A 97 17.22 -7.78 -5.58
CA GLN A 97 18.55 -7.43 -6.07
C GLN A 97 19.24 -8.58 -6.82
N LYS A 98 19.05 -9.82 -6.35
CA LYS A 98 19.57 -11.01 -7.04
C LYS A 98 18.92 -11.19 -8.39
N VAL A 99 17.59 -11.08 -8.44
CA VAL A 99 16.81 -11.19 -9.67
C VAL A 99 17.23 -10.11 -10.66
N GLU A 100 17.23 -8.82 -10.28
CA GLU A 100 17.66 -7.73 -11.16
C GLU A 100 19.08 -7.95 -11.73
N ARG A 101 20.01 -8.40 -10.87
CA ARG A 101 21.39 -8.69 -11.28
C ARG A 101 21.45 -9.82 -12.30
N TRP A 102 20.81 -10.95 -12.01
CA TRP A 102 20.87 -12.13 -12.87
C TRP A 102 20.07 -11.96 -14.15
N THR A 103 18.94 -11.25 -14.12
CA THR A 103 18.19 -10.85 -15.32
C THR A 103 19.10 -10.06 -16.26
N SER A 104 19.84 -9.05 -15.76
CA SER A 104 20.74 -8.26 -16.59
C SER A 104 21.93 -9.08 -17.15
N ILE A 105 22.55 -9.93 -16.32
CA ILE A 105 23.68 -10.78 -16.74
C ILE A 105 23.22 -11.82 -17.78
N LEU A 106 22.08 -12.48 -17.56
CA LEU A 106 21.55 -13.51 -18.45
C LEU A 106 21.07 -12.89 -19.76
N ALA A 107 20.40 -11.74 -19.72
CA ALA A 107 20.01 -11.02 -20.93
C ALA A 107 21.21 -10.70 -21.83
N GLN A 108 22.32 -10.25 -21.22
CA GLN A 108 23.55 -9.99 -21.95
C GLN A 108 24.19 -11.27 -22.52
N LYS A 109 24.19 -12.38 -21.76
CA LYS A 109 24.80 -13.64 -22.18
C LYS A 109 23.99 -14.38 -23.25
N LEU A 110 22.66 -14.36 -23.14
CA LEU A 110 21.74 -15.10 -24.00
C LEU A 110 21.35 -14.30 -25.25
N GLY A 111 21.51 -12.98 -25.23
CA GLY A 111 21.06 -12.10 -26.31
C GLY A 111 19.53 -12.02 -26.44
N ARG A 112 18.80 -12.49 -25.43
CA ARG A 112 17.33 -12.46 -25.30
C ARG A 112 16.94 -12.30 -23.83
N ASP A 113 15.68 -11.98 -23.58
CA ASP A 113 15.17 -11.97 -22.21
C ASP A 113 15.22 -13.39 -21.60
N PRO A 114 15.75 -13.53 -20.37
CA PRO A 114 15.84 -14.82 -19.68
C PRO A 114 14.48 -15.27 -19.14
N SER A 115 14.26 -16.58 -19.08
CA SER A 115 13.06 -17.14 -18.47
C SER A 115 13.12 -17.04 -16.93
N PRO A 116 11.96 -17.03 -16.23
CA PRO A 116 11.95 -17.06 -14.77
C PRO A 116 12.68 -18.27 -14.17
N GLU A 117 12.68 -19.41 -14.87
CA GLU A 117 13.38 -20.63 -14.48
C GLU A 117 14.91 -20.44 -14.54
N GLU A 118 15.42 -19.88 -15.64
CA GLU A 118 16.85 -19.59 -15.83
C GLU A 118 17.37 -18.60 -14.77
N ILE A 119 16.54 -17.62 -14.41
CA ILE A 119 16.84 -16.66 -13.35
C ILE A 119 16.84 -17.35 -11.99
N ALA A 120 15.85 -18.20 -11.70
CA ALA A 120 15.73 -18.90 -10.42
C ALA A 120 16.94 -19.79 -10.15
N ASP A 121 17.36 -20.56 -11.15
CA ASP A 121 18.54 -21.43 -11.08
C ASP A 121 19.82 -20.63 -10.84
N SER A 122 20.01 -19.52 -11.56
CA SER A 122 21.20 -18.67 -11.42
C SER A 122 21.21 -17.88 -10.10
N ALA A 123 20.04 -17.47 -9.60
CA ALA A 123 19.88 -16.70 -8.38
C ALA A 123 19.86 -17.55 -7.10
N GLU A 124 19.80 -18.87 -7.23
CA GLU A 124 19.60 -19.85 -6.15
C GLU A 124 18.33 -19.52 -5.34
N LEU A 125 17.23 -19.27 -6.05
CA LEU A 125 15.92 -18.96 -5.49
C LEU A 125 14.89 -19.98 -5.96
N SER A 126 13.85 -20.22 -5.16
CA SER A 126 12.71 -21.00 -5.64
C SER A 126 11.97 -20.23 -6.73
N LEU A 127 11.36 -20.95 -7.68
CA LEU A 127 10.59 -20.36 -8.78
C LEU A 127 9.54 -19.35 -8.27
N GLU A 128 8.82 -19.70 -7.20
CA GLU A 128 7.82 -18.83 -6.57
C GLU A 128 8.41 -17.52 -6.04
N ARG A 129 9.60 -17.57 -5.41
CA ARG A 129 10.29 -16.35 -4.94
C ARG A 129 10.77 -15.51 -6.11
N THR A 130 11.25 -16.14 -7.17
CA THR A 130 11.65 -15.45 -8.40
C THR A 130 10.47 -14.75 -9.06
N HIS A 131 9.31 -15.39 -9.18
CA HIS A 131 8.10 -14.76 -9.71
C HIS A 131 7.66 -13.55 -8.88
N ASN A 132 7.61 -13.70 -7.56
CA ASN A 132 7.27 -12.59 -6.67
C ASN A 132 8.27 -11.43 -6.80
N ALA A 133 9.56 -11.74 -6.85
CA ALA A 133 10.61 -10.73 -7.02
C ALA A 133 10.54 -10.04 -8.39
N LEU A 134 10.26 -10.77 -9.47
CA LEU A 134 10.05 -10.21 -10.82
C LEU A 134 8.84 -9.27 -10.86
N TYR A 135 7.74 -9.66 -10.23
CA TYR A 135 6.55 -8.80 -10.11
C TYR A 135 6.88 -7.50 -9.37
N MET A 136 7.60 -7.59 -8.25
CA MET A 136 8.06 -6.43 -7.49
C MET A 136 9.15 -5.61 -8.19
N ALA A 137 9.89 -6.21 -9.13
CA ALA A 137 10.95 -5.55 -9.88
C ALA A 137 10.43 -4.59 -10.95
N GLN A 138 9.17 -4.74 -11.35
CA GLN A 138 8.56 -3.88 -12.37
C GLN A 138 8.73 -2.39 -12.01
N PRO A 139 9.05 -1.53 -12.99
CA PRO A 139 9.16 -0.10 -12.78
C PRO A 139 7.78 0.50 -12.55
N ASP A 140 7.71 1.50 -11.67
CA ASP A 140 6.51 2.30 -11.50
C ASP A 140 6.27 3.13 -12.78
N VAL A 141 5.05 3.09 -13.32
CA VAL A 141 4.67 3.84 -14.53
C VAL A 141 3.91 5.10 -14.12
N SER A 142 4.29 6.24 -14.69
CA SER A 142 3.54 7.48 -14.48
C SER A 142 2.17 7.42 -15.15
N MET A 143 1.14 7.78 -14.39
CA MET A 143 -0.24 7.90 -14.87
C MET A 143 -0.43 9.03 -15.89
N ASP A 144 0.49 10.01 -15.91
CA ASP A 144 0.49 11.13 -16.85
C ASP A 144 1.22 10.81 -18.16
N THR A 145 1.93 9.68 -18.23
CA THR A 145 2.57 9.24 -19.48
C THR A 145 1.50 9.03 -20.55
N PRO A 146 1.66 9.58 -21.76
CA PRO A 146 0.70 9.35 -22.84
C PRO A 146 0.61 7.86 -23.18
N THR A 147 -0.60 7.39 -23.49
CA THR A 147 -0.86 5.97 -23.80
C THR A 147 -0.11 5.51 -25.05
N PHE A 148 -0.07 6.36 -26.08
CA PHE A 148 0.69 6.15 -27.30
C PHE A 148 1.60 7.35 -27.59
N PRO A 149 2.75 7.17 -28.28
CA PRO A 149 3.72 8.26 -28.51
C PRO A 149 3.15 9.48 -29.26
N ASP A 150 2.16 9.27 -30.12
CA ASP A 150 1.54 10.31 -30.95
C ASP A 150 0.32 10.95 -30.29
N GLU A 151 -0.12 10.44 -29.14
CA GLU A 151 -1.29 10.90 -28.43
C GLU A 151 -0.92 11.79 -27.24
N ARG A 152 -1.84 12.69 -26.89
CA ARG A 152 -1.71 13.54 -25.68
C ARG A 152 -2.51 12.99 -24.50
N GLU A 153 -3.31 11.96 -24.72
CA GLU A 153 -4.16 11.41 -23.66
C GLU A 153 -3.29 10.65 -22.65
N PRO A 154 -3.31 11.07 -21.37
CA PRO A 154 -2.55 10.41 -20.33
C PRO A 154 -3.13 9.02 -20.06
N LEU A 155 -2.28 8.09 -19.64
CA LEU A 155 -2.67 6.72 -19.30
C LEU A 155 -3.84 6.68 -18.31
N ILE A 156 -3.92 7.62 -17.38
CA ILE A 156 -5.03 7.72 -16.41
C ILE A 156 -6.41 7.82 -17.06
N ALA A 157 -6.52 8.47 -18.23
CA ALA A 157 -7.79 8.70 -18.93
C ALA A 157 -8.39 7.40 -19.50
N THR A 158 -7.55 6.38 -19.72
CA THR A 158 -7.99 5.06 -20.22
C THR A 158 -8.62 4.19 -19.14
N PHE A 159 -8.37 4.49 -17.86
CA PHE A 159 -8.98 3.74 -16.78
C PHE A 159 -10.44 4.15 -16.63
N ALA A 160 -11.33 3.16 -16.56
CA ALA A 160 -12.74 3.42 -16.27
C ALA A 160 -12.86 4.17 -14.93
N ALA A 161 -13.57 5.29 -14.95
CA ALA A 161 -13.92 5.98 -13.72
C ALA A 161 -14.72 5.04 -12.82
N ARG A 162 -14.41 5.02 -11.52
CA ARG A 162 -15.20 4.29 -10.50
C ARG A 162 -16.57 4.93 -10.22
N THR A 163 -17.12 5.66 -11.19
CA THR A 163 -18.49 6.14 -11.10
C THR A 163 -19.42 4.94 -11.22
N PRO A 164 -20.38 4.76 -10.29
CA PRO A 164 -21.44 3.78 -10.47
C PRO A 164 -22.12 4.00 -11.82
N ASP A 165 -22.53 2.93 -12.48
CA ASP A 165 -23.35 3.03 -13.67
C ASP A 165 -24.60 3.89 -13.34
N PRO A 166 -25.00 4.87 -14.17
CA PRO A 166 -26.27 5.56 -14.02
C PRO A 166 -27.45 4.61 -13.78
N ALA A 167 -27.46 3.44 -14.41
CA ALA A 167 -28.47 2.40 -14.17
C ALA A 167 -28.43 1.89 -12.72
N ASP A 168 -27.25 1.50 -12.21
CA ASP A 168 -27.06 1.08 -10.82
C ASP A 168 -27.49 2.18 -9.82
N SER A 169 -27.22 3.45 -10.16
CA SER A 169 -27.60 4.58 -9.31
C SER A 169 -29.12 4.76 -9.24
N TYR A 170 -29.82 4.58 -10.36
CA TYR A 170 -31.27 4.62 -10.42
C TYR A 170 -31.91 3.44 -9.68
N GLU A 171 -31.38 2.23 -9.88
CA GLU A 171 -31.85 1.03 -9.17
C GLU A 171 -31.69 1.17 -7.65
N ARG A 172 -30.55 1.69 -7.18
CA ARG A 172 -30.34 1.98 -5.75
C ARG A 172 -31.30 3.02 -5.22
N ALA A 173 -31.57 4.08 -5.99
CA ALA A 173 -32.54 5.11 -5.60
C ALA A 173 -33.97 4.55 -5.54
N ALA A 174 -34.38 3.75 -6.53
CA ALA A 174 -35.68 3.09 -6.57
C ALA A 174 -35.84 2.07 -5.43
N LEU A 175 -34.79 1.30 -5.12
CA LEU A 175 -34.76 0.37 -4.00
C LEU A 175 -34.87 1.13 -2.67
N SER A 176 -34.12 2.22 -2.49
CA SER A 176 -34.20 3.07 -1.31
C SER A 176 -35.60 3.65 -1.12
N HIS A 177 -36.24 4.14 -2.20
CA HIS A 177 -37.60 4.66 -2.15
C HIS A 177 -38.61 3.58 -1.74
N THR A 178 -38.51 2.39 -2.32
CA THR A 178 -39.36 1.24 -1.97
C THR A 178 -39.14 0.81 -0.52
N LEU A 179 -37.89 0.79 -0.04
CA LEU A 179 -37.57 0.49 1.35
C LEU A 179 -38.19 1.51 2.31
N HIS A 180 -38.13 2.81 1.99
CA HIS A 180 -38.77 3.85 2.79
C HIS A 180 -40.29 3.68 2.85
N ALA A 181 -40.94 3.40 1.70
CA ALA A 181 -42.37 3.12 1.66
C ALA A 181 -42.77 1.91 2.53
N CYS A 182 -41.98 0.83 2.48
CA CYS A 182 -42.18 -0.35 3.33
C CYS A 182 -42.01 -0.04 4.83
N LEU A 183 -41.03 0.80 5.18
CA LEU A 183 -40.81 1.22 6.57
C LEU A 183 -41.92 2.15 7.09
N ASP A 184 -42.54 2.95 6.24
CA ASP A 184 -43.64 3.85 6.63
C ASP A 184 -44.91 3.10 7.04
N LEU A 185 -45.13 1.88 6.52
CA LEU A 185 -46.21 0.98 6.92
C LEU A 185 -46.05 0.43 8.35
N LEU A 186 -44.83 0.44 8.89
CA LEU A 186 -44.53 -0.09 10.22
C LEU A 186 -44.87 0.90 11.33
N ASP A 187 -45.24 0.36 12.49
CA ASP A 187 -45.42 1.18 13.68
C ASP A 187 -44.09 1.82 14.10
N ARG A 188 -44.14 3.00 14.74
CA ARG A 188 -42.93 3.76 15.12
C ARG A 188 -41.88 2.92 15.85
N ARG A 189 -42.31 1.99 16.72
CA ARG A 189 -41.40 1.10 17.48
C ARG A 189 -40.79 0.00 16.61
N GLU A 190 -41.57 -0.56 15.69
CA GLU A 190 -41.13 -1.59 14.74
C GLU A 190 -40.12 -1.01 13.75
N ARG A 191 -40.42 0.18 13.20
CA ARG A 191 -39.53 0.92 12.30
C ARG A 191 -38.17 1.20 12.92
N LEU A 192 -38.14 1.64 14.19
CA LEU A 192 -36.90 1.90 14.91
C LEU A 192 -36.06 0.63 15.10
N VAL A 193 -36.70 -0.49 15.46
CA VAL A 193 -36.02 -1.78 15.62
C VAL A 193 -35.43 -2.27 14.30
N VAL A 194 -36.19 -2.21 13.20
CA VAL A 194 -35.74 -2.66 11.87
C VAL A 194 -34.61 -1.77 11.34
N ARG A 195 -34.72 -0.45 11.45
CA ARG A 195 -33.67 0.50 11.04
C ARG A 195 -32.37 0.26 11.78
N ALA A 196 -32.42 0.14 13.11
CA ALA A 196 -31.24 -0.08 13.93
C ALA A 196 -30.60 -1.46 13.71
N TYR A 197 -31.41 -2.50 13.48
CA TYR A 197 -30.90 -3.86 13.26
C TYR A 197 -30.19 -4.01 11.92
N PHE A 198 -30.73 -3.43 10.84
CA PHE A 198 -30.16 -3.53 9.50
C PHE A 198 -29.21 -2.38 9.13
N GLY A 199 -29.09 -1.35 9.97
CA GLY A 199 -28.24 -0.20 9.70
C GLY A 199 -28.74 0.67 8.54
N LEU A 200 -30.05 0.93 8.50
CA LEU A 200 -30.66 1.75 7.45
C LEU A 200 -30.49 3.25 7.76
N GLU A 201 -30.36 4.08 6.72
CA GLU A 201 -30.11 5.54 6.82
C GLU A 201 -28.78 5.90 7.51
N ASP A 202 -27.68 5.33 7.02
CA ASP A 202 -26.30 5.60 7.48
C ASP A 202 -26.05 5.30 8.97
N GLN A 203 -26.75 4.31 9.51
CA GLN A 203 -26.52 3.80 10.86
C GLN A 203 -25.72 2.50 10.82
N ASP A 204 -24.82 2.29 11.79
CA ASP A 204 -24.19 0.98 11.96
C ASP A 204 -25.23 -0.06 12.42
N PRO A 205 -25.20 -1.29 11.88
CA PRO A 205 -26.10 -2.35 12.31
C PRO A 205 -25.84 -2.71 13.78
N GLN A 206 -26.90 -2.69 14.59
CA GLN A 206 -26.85 -2.95 16.02
C GLN A 206 -27.33 -4.36 16.37
N THR A 207 -26.80 -4.92 17.45
CA THR A 207 -27.28 -6.21 17.98
C THR A 207 -28.63 -6.04 18.69
N LEU A 208 -29.42 -7.12 18.76
CA LEU A 208 -30.72 -7.12 19.47
C LEU A 208 -30.60 -6.70 20.95
N GLU A 209 -29.44 -6.95 21.56
CA GLU A 209 -29.14 -6.58 22.94
C GLU A 209 -28.88 -5.07 23.08
N GLN A 210 -28.12 -4.48 22.16
CA GLN A 210 -27.88 -3.04 22.10
C GLN A 210 -29.19 -2.26 21.85
N ILE A 211 -30.01 -2.74 20.91
CA ILE A 211 -31.32 -2.16 20.60
C ILE A 211 -32.26 -2.27 21.83
N GLY A 212 -32.23 -3.41 22.53
CA GLY A 212 -33.00 -3.62 23.76
C GLY A 212 -32.62 -2.65 24.86
N MET A 213 -31.32 -2.41 25.05
CA MET A 213 -30.81 -1.45 26.03
C MET A 213 -31.24 -0.01 25.72
N GLN A 214 -31.23 0.40 24.45
CA GLN A 214 -31.66 1.72 24.01
C GLN A 214 -33.16 1.95 24.16
N LEU A 215 -33.98 0.92 23.90
CA LEU A 215 -35.44 1.00 23.94
C LEU A 215 -36.05 0.62 25.30
N GLY A 216 -35.23 0.21 26.27
CA GLY A 216 -35.69 -0.29 27.57
C GLY A 216 -36.47 -1.60 27.46
N LEU A 217 -36.15 -2.45 26.49
CA LEU A 217 -36.81 -3.71 26.17
C LEU A 217 -35.88 -4.90 26.37
N THR A 218 -36.46 -6.08 26.67
CA THR A 218 -35.69 -7.33 26.68
C THR A 218 -35.29 -7.71 25.26
N ARG A 219 -34.15 -8.41 25.11
CA ARG A 219 -33.67 -8.95 23.83
C ARG A 219 -34.76 -9.73 23.08
N GLU A 220 -35.50 -10.57 23.80
CA GLU A 220 -36.57 -11.38 23.21
C GLU A 220 -37.74 -10.52 22.72
N ARG A 221 -38.05 -9.42 23.42
CA ARG A 221 -39.09 -8.49 22.98
C ARG A 221 -38.68 -7.73 21.71
N VAL A 222 -37.42 -7.34 21.57
CA VAL A 222 -36.88 -6.74 20.34
C VAL A 222 -36.94 -7.73 19.17
N ARG A 223 -36.62 -9.00 19.42
CA ARG A 223 -36.75 -10.07 18.41
C ARG A 223 -38.18 -10.21 17.90
N GLN A 224 -39.16 -10.26 18.81
CA GLN A 224 -40.58 -10.33 18.45
C GLN A 224 -41.02 -9.13 17.60
N LEU A 225 -40.64 -7.90 17.99
CA LEU A 225 -40.98 -6.70 17.23
C LEU A 225 -40.37 -6.70 15.84
N ARG A 226 -39.12 -7.17 15.69
CA ARG A 226 -38.48 -7.34 14.38
C ARG A 226 -39.21 -8.35 13.53
N ASP A 227 -39.52 -9.52 14.08
CA ASP A 227 -40.17 -10.60 13.33
C ASP A 227 -41.58 -10.18 12.90
N GLN A 228 -42.34 -9.50 13.78
CA GLN A 228 -43.64 -8.90 13.45
C GLN A 228 -43.54 -7.84 12.35
N ALA A 229 -42.53 -6.98 12.41
CA ALA A 229 -42.28 -5.98 11.39
C ALA A 229 -41.97 -6.61 10.03
N LEU A 230 -41.12 -7.64 10.00
CA LEU A 230 -40.78 -8.36 8.76
C LEU A 230 -41.98 -9.08 8.17
N ASP A 231 -42.85 -9.67 8.99
CA ASP A 231 -44.08 -10.29 8.53
C ASP A 231 -45.08 -9.26 7.97
N LYS A 232 -45.24 -8.09 8.63
CA LYS A 232 -46.05 -6.97 8.11
C LYS A 232 -45.54 -6.48 6.75
N VAL A 233 -44.23 -6.27 6.62
CA VAL A 233 -43.62 -5.88 5.35
C VAL A 233 -43.83 -6.99 4.32
N ARG A 234 -43.71 -8.28 4.67
CA ARG A 234 -43.95 -9.37 3.72
C ARG A 234 -45.38 -9.40 3.20
N THR A 235 -46.38 -9.19 4.07
CA THR A 235 -47.79 -9.18 3.66
C THR A 235 -48.10 -7.97 2.78
N HIS A 236 -47.63 -6.78 3.14
CA HIS A 236 -47.94 -5.55 2.40
C HIS A 236 -47.05 -5.31 1.18
N ALA A 237 -45.79 -5.76 1.17
CA ALA A 237 -44.92 -5.64 0.02
C ALA A 237 -45.36 -6.53 -1.15
N GLY A 238 -46.12 -7.61 -0.89
CA GLY A 238 -46.79 -8.38 -1.94
C GLY A 238 -47.77 -7.50 -2.75
N ASP A 239 -48.55 -6.67 -2.06
CA ASP A 239 -49.48 -5.72 -2.69
C ASP A 239 -48.74 -4.50 -3.27
N LEU A 240 -47.71 -4.00 -2.58
CA LEU A 240 -46.90 -2.86 -3.05
C LEU A 240 -46.11 -3.19 -4.33
N LEU A 241 -45.58 -4.41 -4.46
CA LEU A 241 -44.92 -4.88 -5.68
C LEU A 241 -45.90 -5.03 -6.85
N LEU A 242 -47.18 -5.33 -6.58
CA LEU A 242 -48.25 -5.36 -7.59
C LEU A 242 -48.70 -3.95 -8.01
N GLU A 243 -48.68 -2.97 -7.09
CA GLU A 243 -48.99 -1.57 -7.41
C GLU A 243 -47.85 -0.88 -8.18
N LEU A 244 -46.59 -1.17 -7.83
CA LEU A 244 -45.42 -0.66 -8.54
C LEU A 244 -45.25 -1.29 -9.94
N SER A 245 -45.71 -2.53 -10.17
CA SER A 245 -45.74 -3.12 -11.52
C SER A 245 -46.85 -2.56 -12.41
N ASN A 246 -47.90 -1.96 -11.82
CA ASN A 246 -49.07 -1.41 -12.51
C ASN A 246 -49.03 0.12 -12.68
N SER A 247 -48.00 0.79 -12.16
CA SER A 247 -47.79 2.22 -12.39
C SER A 247 -47.06 2.42 -13.73
N PRO A 248 -47.66 3.11 -14.72
CA PRO A 248 -46.99 3.36 -15.97
C PRO A 248 -45.82 4.33 -15.75
N MET A 249 -44.66 3.98 -16.32
CA MET A 249 -43.56 4.93 -16.58
C MET A 249 -44.04 6.07 -17.48
#